data_AF-A0A382CZV2-F1
#
_entry.id   AF-A0A382CZV2-F1
#
_cell.length_a   1.000
_cell.length_b   1.000
_cell.length_c   1.000
_cell.angle_alpha   90.00
_cell.angle_beta   90.00
_cell.angle_gamma   90.00
#
_symmetry.space_group_name_H-M   'P 1'
#
loop_
_entity.id
_entity.type
_entity.pdbx_description
1 polymer ?
#
loop_
_entity_poly.entity_id
_entity_poly.type
_entity_poly.pdbx_seq_one_letter_code
_entity_poly.pdbx_strand_id
1 'polypeptide(L)'
;MKKLIVGLMLGIVLCFGSVQEVSAADAPSCATLLHPLETKVGEIKDRGGIWGMFDQYHFKVNHTSVTLKLDSKITVLISRLNHLCATQNGVPLEEVAQILVPQLKAKGEQVVMEELINIGHIVEEAERLITYARFAQSNLNRKLEFDQIIKTIAKSQLFVNRLMELSKKIGQV
;
A
#
# COMPACT_ATOMS: atom_id res chain seq x y z
N MET A 1 12.24 -43.92 -63.71
CA MET A 1 13.49 -44.69 -63.96
C MET A 1 14.56 -44.17 -63.03
N LYS A 2 15.15 -45.08 -62.21
CA LYS A 2 16.50 -45.04 -61.55
C LYS A 2 16.83 -43.80 -60.68
N LYS A 3 17.49 -43.86 -59.52
CA LYS A 3 17.96 -44.90 -58.60
C LYS A 3 18.39 -44.16 -57.31
N LEU A 4 18.28 -44.86 -56.18
CA LEU A 4 18.93 -44.65 -54.88
C LEU A 4 20.44 -44.30 -54.98
N ILE A 5 21.00 -43.55 -54.00
CA ILE A 5 22.32 -43.73 -53.32
C ILE A 5 22.42 -42.65 -52.20
N VAL A 6 22.22 -42.98 -50.92
CA VAL A 6 23.22 -43.32 -49.86
C VAL A 6 23.90 -42.10 -49.19
N GLY A 7 23.45 -41.82 -47.96
CA GLY A 7 24.22 -41.60 -46.71
C GLY A 7 25.40 -40.62 -46.65
N LEU A 8 25.30 -39.65 -45.74
CA LEU A 8 26.41 -39.28 -44.83
C LEU A 8 25.86 -38.47 -43.63
N MET A 9 25.88 -39.07 -42.44
CA MET A 9 25.79 -38.35 -41.16
C MET A 9 27.17 -37.76 -40.84
N LEU A 10 27.29 -36.45 -40.60
CA LEU A 10 28.22 -35.94 -39.59
C LEU A 10 27.94 -34.47 -39.24
N GLY A 11 28.10 -34.16 -37.95
CA GLY A 11 27.51 -33.02 -37.25
C GLY A 11 28.03 -31.64 -37.66
N ILE A 12 27.13 -30.67 -37.58
CA ILE A 12 27.47 -29.26 -37.42
C ILE A 12 27.08 -28.88 -35.99
N VAL A 13 28.12 -28.63 -35.21
CA VAL A 13 28.08 -28.09 -33.85
C VAL A 13 27.35 -26.75 -33.88
N LEU A 14 26.15 -26.70 -33.32
CA LEU A 14 25.44 -25.46 -33.04
C LEU A 14 26.13 -24.78 -31.85
N CYS A 15 27.09 -23.91 -32.14
CA CYS A 15 27.51 -22.87 -31.21
C CYS A 15 26.36 -21.87 -31.04
N PHE A 16 25.32 -22.25 -30.30
CA PHE A 16 24.45 -21.28 -29.65
C PHE A 16 25.28 -20.61 -28.56
N GLY A 17 25.98 -19.55 -28.94
CA GLY A 17 26.41 -18.55 -27.97
C GLY A 17 25.18 -18.11 -27.21
N SER A 18 25.11 -18.47 -25.94
CA SER A 18 24.10 -18.01 -25.01
C SER A 18 24.17 -16.48 -25.00
N VAL A 19 23.24 -15.85 -25.72
CA VAL A 19 22.89 -14.45 -25.49
C VAL A 19 22.36 -14.41 -24.07
N GLN A 20 23.23 -14.07 -23.12
CA GLN A 20 22.81 -13.65 -21.81
C GLN A 20 22.09 -12.32 -22.02
N GLU A 21 20.76 -12.38 -22.05
CA GLU A 21 19.94 -11.22 -21.73
C GLU A 21 20.36 -10.78 -20.33
N VAL A 22 21.16 -9.73 -20.28
CA VAL A 22 21.39 -8.98 -19.04
C VAL A 22 20.02 -8.39 -18.70
N SER A 23 19.30 -9.07 -17.81
CA SER A 23 18.07 -8.52 -17.22
C SER A 23 18.46 -7.19 -16.60
N ALA A 24 17.95 -6.09 -17.15
CA ALA A 24 17.95 -4.82 -16.44
C ALA A 24 17.37 -5.10 -15.06
N ALA A 25 18.12 -4.80 -14.00
CA ALA A 25 17.65 -5.03 -12.64
C ALA A 25 16.27 -4.36 -12.51
N ASP A 26 15.23 -5.16 -12.26
CA ASP A 26 13.85 -4.67 -12.18
C ASP A 26 13.81 -3.50 -11.19
N ALA A 27 13.24 -2.38 -11.62
CA ALA A 27 13.09 -1.22 -10.75
C ALA A 27 12.38 -1.66 -9.46
N PRO A 28 12.85 -1.22 -8.27
CA PRO A 28 12.28 -1.65 -7.01
C PRO A 28 10.79 -1.28 -6.94
N SER A 29 9.97 -2.21 -6.44
CA SER A 29 8.53 -1.98 -6.32
C SER A 29 8.21 -0.84 -5.35
N CYS A 30 7.01 -0.24 -5.46
CA CYS A 30 6.56 0.80 -4.55
C CYS A 30 6.62 0.35 -3.08
N ALA A 31 6.17 -0.88 -2.81
CA ALA A 31 6.22 -1.48 -1.47
C ALA A 31 7.66 -1.62 -0.96
N THR A 32 8.58 -2.07 -1.82
CA THR A 32 10.02 -2.16 -1.49
C THR A 32 10.60 -0.81 -1.11
N LEU A 33 10.21 0.27 -1.80
CA LEU A 33 10.66 1.63 -1.53
C LEU A 33 10.03 2.25 -0.27
N LEU A 34 8.82 1.80 0.11
CA LEU A 34 8.14 2.24 1.33
C LEU A 34 8.66 1.53 2.59
N HIS A 35 9.04 0.26 2.48
CA HIS A 35 9.44 -0.61 3.58
C HIS A 35 10.43 0.01 4.59
N PRO A 36 11.47 0.78 4.18
CA PRO A 36 12.37 1.44 5.14
C PRO A 36 11.67 2.43 6.08
N LEU A 37 10.62 3.12 5.63
CA LEU A 37 9.82 4.01 6.48
C LEU A 37 8.93 3.22 7.43
N GLU A 38 8.31 2.15 6.92
CA GLU A 38 7.48 1.25 7.73
C GLU A 38 8.29 0.60 8.85
N THR A 39 9.49 0.13 8.54
CA THR A 39 10.42 -0.47 9.52
C THR A 39 10.73 0.51 10.65
N LYS A 40 11.12 1.75 10.33
CA LYS A 40 11.40 2.78 11.34
C LYS A 40 10.20 3.07 12.24
N VAL A 41 9.00 3.19 11.66
CA VAL A 41 7.78 3.41 12.46
C VAL A 41 7.41 2.15 13.26
N GLY A 42 7.66 0.97 12.71
CA GLY A 42 7.53 -0.32 13.39
C GLY A 42 8.39 -0.40 14.65
N GLU A 43 9.65 0.00 14.58
CA GLU A 43 10.56 0.02 15.75
C GLU A 43 10.01 0.86 16.93
N ILE A 44 9.30 1.95 16.64
CA ILE A 44 8.63 2.77 17.66
C ILE A 44 7.40 2.03 18.21
N LYS A 45 6.58 1.45 17.32
CA LYS A 45 5.36 0.71 17.68
C LYS A 45 5.66 -0.52 18.54
N ASP A 46 6.72 -1.26 18.23
CA ASP A 46 7.14 -2.46 18.97
C ASP A 46 7.50 -2.15 20.44
N ARG A 47 7.78 -0.87 20.75
CA ARG A 47 8.02 -0.38 22.12
C ARG A 47 6.77 0.20 22.78
N GLY A 48 5.58 -0.10 22.26
CA GLY A 48 4.30 0.45 22.71
C GLY A 48 3.97 1.82 22.12
N GLY A 49 4.66 2.24 21.05
CA GLY A 49 4.49 3.56 20.45
C GLY A 49 5.06 4.68 21.32
N ILE A 50 4.82 5.93 20.92
CA ILE A 50 5.18 7.09 21.75
C ILE A 50 4.42 7.08 23.09
N TRP A 51 3.20 6.55 23.10
CA TRP A 51 2.42 6.38 24.33
C TRP A 51 3.13 5.46 25.33
N GLY A 52 3.52 4.26 24.92
CA GLY A 52 4.21 3.30 25.78
C GLY A 52 5.50 3.87 26.36
N MET A 53 6.24 4.67 25.58
CA MET A 53 7.41 5.38 26.08
C MET A 53 7.07 6.39 27.18
N PHE A 54 6.05 7.23 27.01
CA PHE A 54 5.67 8.17 28.06
C PHE A 54 5.15 7.49 29.33
N ASP A 55 4.42 6.38 29.18
CA ASP A 55 3.85 5.62 30.28
C ASP A 55 4.95 4.99 31.15
N GLN A 56 5.97 4.37 30.52
CA GLN A 56 7.10 3.73 31.21
C GLN A 56 7.90 4.68 32.11
N TYR A 57 7.97 5.96 31.76
CA TYR A 57 8.82 6.93 32.46
C TYR A 57 8.01 7.98 33.25
N HIS A 58 6.70 7.79 33.43
CA HIS A 58 5.80 8.65 34.22
C HIS A 58 5.90 10.16 33.88
N PHE A 59 6.10 10.46 32.61
CA PHE A 59 6.44 11.80 32.17
C PHE A 59 5.25 12.77 32.16
N LYS A 60 5.30 13.79 33.03
CA LYS A 60 4.46 15.00 32.94
C LYS A 60 5.10 16.07 32.04
N VAL A 61 5.46 15.74 30.80
CA VAL A 61 6.09 16.73 29.90
C VAL A 61 5.03 17.63 29.28
N ASN A 62 5.33 18.93 29.17
CA ASN A 62 4.51 19.94 28.50
C ASN A 62 4.21 19.65 27.00
N HIS A 63 4.78 18.58 26.43
CA HIS A 63 4.68 18.25 25.01
C HIS A 63 4.06 16.88 24.71
N THR A 64 3.62 16.11 25.71
CA THR A 64 3.07 14.75 25.54
C THR A 64 1.93 14.71 24.50
N SER A 65 0.92 15.57 24.64
CA SER A 65 -0.22 15.63 23.70
C SER A 65 0.20 15.94 22.27
N VAL A 66 1.16 16.86 22.08
CA VAL A 66 1.66 17.23 20.75
C VAL A 66 2.42 16.08 20.11
N THR A 67 3.28 15.39 20.88
CA THR A 67 4.07 14.27 20.38
C THR A 67 3.19 13.06 20.05
N LEU A 68 2.17 12.76 20.86
CA LEU A 68 1.19 11.70 20.56
C LEU A 68 0.40 12.00 19.28
N LYS A 69 0.00 13.27 19.08
CA LYS A 69 -0.65 13.69 17.85
C LYS A 69 0.28 13.56 16.64
N LEU A 70 1.58 13.82 16.80
CA LEU A 70 2.57 13.61 15.76
C LEU A 70 2.68 12.12 15.41
N ASP A 71 2.82 11.24 16.40
CA ASP A 71 2.89 9.78 16.22
C ASP A 71 1.69 9.25 15.42
N SER A 72 0.47 9.65 15.83
CA SER A 72 -0.77 9.33 15.13
C SER A 72 -0.75 9.79 13.66
N LYS A 73 -0.31 11.03 13.40
CA LYS A 73 -0.20 11.56 12.03
C LYS A 73 0.83 10.81 11.18
N ILE A 74 1.96 10.40 11.75
CA ILE A 74 2.96 9.60 11.04
C ILE A 74 2.41 8.22 10.72
N THR A 75 1.72 7.57 11.67
CA THR A 75 1.06 6.29 11.42
C THR A 75 0.04 6.39 10.28
N VAL A 76 -0.79 7.44 10.27
CA VAL A 76 -1.74 7.70 9.17
C VAL A 76 -1.01 7.96 7.85
N LEU A 77 0.10 8.70 7.87
CA LEU A 77 0.92 8.95 6.67
C LEU A 77 1.43 7.63 6.08
N ILE A 78 2.02 6.76 6.89
CA ILE A 78 2.51 5.44 6.44
C ILE A 78 1.37 4.59 5.87
N SER A 79 0.24 4.51 6.56
CA SER A 79 -0.94 3.78 6.07
C SER A 79 -1.43 4.29 4.71
N ARG A 80 -1.44 5.62 4.51
CA ARG A 80 -1.81 6.23 3.22
C ARG A 80 -0.80 5.92 2.11
N LEU A 81 0.49 5.97 2.40
CA LEU A 81 1.53 5.60 1.43
C LEU A 81 1.41 4.13 1.03
N ASN A 82 1.16 3.25 1.99
CA ASN A 82 0.92 1.83 1.71
C ASN A 82 -0.31 1.65 0.82
N HIS A 83 -1.41 2.34 1.12
CA HIS A 83 -2.60 2.33 0.28
C HIS A 83 -2.33 2.86 -1.14
N LEU A 84 -1.53 3.91 -1.30
CA LEU A 84 -1.13 4.42 -2.62
C LEU A 84 -0.31 3.39 -3.39
N CYS A 85 0.63 2.69 -2.74
CA CYS A 85 1.39 1.61 -3.36
C CYS A 85 0.49 0.44 -3.77
N ALA A 86 -0.38 -0.02 -2.86
CA ALA A 86 -1.28 -1.14 -3.11
C ALA A 86 -2.30 -0.86 -4.23
N THR A 87 -2.70 0.40 -4.38
CA THR A 87 -3.72 0.82 -5.37
C THR A 87 -3.14 1.56 -6.58
N GLN A 88 -1.83 1.42 -6.83
CA GLN A 88 -1.16 2.10 -7.94
C GLN A 88 -1.80 1.79 -9.30
N ASN A 89 -2.20 0.53 -9.50
CA ASN A 89 -2.73 0.03 -10.77
C ASN A 89 -4.25 -0.23 -10.72
N GLY A 90 -4.94 0.38 -9.77
CA GLY A 90 -6.38 0.22 -9.59
C GLY A 90 -6.76 0.10 -8.13
N VAL A 91 -7.98 0.49 -7.80
CA VAL A 91 -8.58 0.24 -6.49
C VAL A 91 -9.34 -1.08 -6.59
N PRO A 92 -8.89 -2.17 -5.94
CA PRO A 92 -9.62 -3.42 -5.96
C PRO A 92 -11.00 -3.25 -5.30
N LEU A 93 -12.00 -3.99 -5.77
CA LEU A 93 -13.24 -4.12 -5.01
C LEU A 93 -12.94 -5.00 -3.79
N GLU A 94 -12.81 -4.38 -2.62
CA GLU A 94 -12.76 -5.10 -1.35
C GLU A 94 -14.19 -5.46 -0.89
N GLU A 95 -14.30 -6.21 0.21
CA GLU A 95 -15.52 -6.87 0.69
C GLU A 95 -16.80 -6.02 0.57
N VAL A 96 -16.78 -4.80 1.13
CA VAL A 96 -17.93 -3.87 1.07
C VAL A 96 -18.30 -3.53 -0.38
N ALA A 97 -17.33 -3.21 -1.22
CA ALA A 97 -17.58 -2.81 -2.60
C ALA A 97 -18.02 -4.00 -3.46
N GLN A 98 -17.52 -5.22 -3.20
CA GLN A 98 -17.97 -6.43 -3.88
C GLN A 98 -19.46 -6.70 -3.64
N ILE A 99 -19.96 -6.39 -2.45
CA ILE A 99 -21.37 -6.57 -2.10
C ILE A 99 -22.22 -5.42 -2.66
N LEU A 100 -21.79 -4.18 -2.46
CA LEU A 100 -22.63 -3.01 -2.74
C LEU A 100 -22.66 -2.62 -4.21
N VAL A 101 -21.58 -2.82 -4.98
CA VAL A 101 -21.56 -2.45 -6.41
C VAL A 101 -22.63 -3.20 -7.22
N PRO A 102 -22.77 -4.53 -7.13
CA PRO A 102 -23.84 -5.26 -7.82
C PRO A 102 -25.23 -4.82 -7.38
N GLN A 103 -25.41 -4.60 -6.07
CA GLN A 103 -26.69 -4.14 -5.52
C GLN A 103 -27.07 -2.76 -6.06
N LEU A 104 -26.16 -1.78 -6.00
CA LEU A 104 -26.38 -0.44 -6.54
C LEU A 104 -26.78 -0.47 -8.02
N LYS A 105 -26.18 -1.37 -8.80
CA LYS A 105 -26.52 -1.56 -10.22
C LYS A 105 -27.90 -2.20 -10.43
N ALA A 106 -28.29 -3.13 -9.56
CA ALA A 106 -29.52 -3.90 -9.72
C ALA A 106 -30.78 -3.18 -9.23
N LYS A 107 -30.70 -2.49 -8.09
CA LYS A 107 -31.88 -1.89 -7.41
C LYS A 107 -31.78 -0.38 -7.17
N GLY A 108 -30.66 0.25 -7.51
CA GLY A 108 -30.46 1.68 -7.33
C GLY A 108 -30.09 2.09 -5.89
N GLU A 109 -29.64 3.32 -5.74
CA GLU A 109 -29.09 3.85 -4.49
C GLU A 109 -30.11 3.93 -3.36
N GLN A 110 -31.32 4.42 -3.64
CA GLN A 110 -32.34 4.61 -2.61
C GLN A 110 -32.69 3.28 -1.91
N VAL A 111 -32.89 2.22 -2.69
CA VAL A 111 -33.21 0.90 -2.13
C VAL A 111 -32.02 0.33 -1.35
N VAL A 112 -30.79 0.49 -1.84
CA VAL A 112 -29.58 0.09 -1.09
C VAL A 112 -29.46 0.86 0.23
N MET A 113 -29.74 2.16 0.22
CA MET A 113 -29.71 3.00 1.41
C MET A 113 -30.71 2.52 2.46
N GLU A 114 -31.96 2.30 2.06
CA GLU A 114 -33.02 1.79 2.94
C GLU A 114 -32.65 0.43 3.53
N GLU A 115 -32.07 -0.48 2.74
CA GLU A 115 -31.61 -1.78 3.23
C GLU A 115 -30.46 -1.67 4.23
N LEU A 116 -29.45 -0.82 3.97
CA LEU A 116 -28.35 -0.59 4.91
C LEU A 116 -28.86 -0.04 6.25
N ILE A 117 -29.83 0.86 6.21
CA ILE A 117 -30.48 1.39 7.42
C ILE A 117 -31.26 0.29 8.15
N ASN A 118 -32.02 -0.52 7.41
CA ASN A 118 -32.81 -1.62 7.98
C ASN A 118 -31.95 -2.69 8.67
N ILE A 119 -30.71 -2.90 8.24
CA ILE A 119 -29.76 -3.80 8.92
C ILE A 119 -28.99 -3.14 10.06
N GLY A 120 -29.27 -1.88 10.37
CA GLY A 120 -28.80 -1.20 11.58
C GLY A 120 -27.71 -0.14 11.35
N HIS A 121 -27.32 0.17 10.11
CA HIS A 121 -26.43 1.30 9.87
C HIS A 121 -27.16 2.63 10.08
N ILE A 122 -26.46 3.60 10.66
CA ILE A 122 -26.94 4.98 10.63
C ILE A 122 -26.78 5.57 9.23
N VAL A 123 -27.58 6.58 8.90
CA VAL A 123 -27.60 7.21 7.56
C VAL A 123 -26.19 7.60 7.10
N GLU A 124 -25.41 8.26 7.95
CA GLU A 124 -24.04 8.70 7.61
C GLU A 124 -23.10 7.51 7.26
N GLU A 125 -23.22 6.39 7.98
CA GLU A 125 -22.42 5.22 7.70
C GLU A 125 -22.84 4.57 6.38
N ALA A 126 -24.14 4.44 6.14
CA ALA A 126 -24.68 3.91 4.89
C ALA A 126 -24.25 4.75 3.67
N GLU A 127 -24.32 6.09 3.78
CA GLU A 127 -23.81 7.02 2.77
C GLU A 127 -22.33 6.81 2.50
N ARG A 128 -21.52 6.62 3.55
CA ARG A 128 -20.08 6.38 3.41
C ARG A 128 -19.79 5.06 2.72
N LEU A 129 -20.53 3.99 3.03
CA LEU A 129 -20.36 2.68 2.40
C LEU A 129 -20.74 2.72 0.90
N ILE A 130 -21.85 3.37 0.56
CA ILE A 130 -22.27 3.58 -0.83
C ILE A 130 -21.24 4.42 -1.59
N THR A 131 -20.77 5.50 -0.98
CA THR A 131 -19.74 6.38 -1.55
C THR A 131 -18.45 5.61 -1.80
N TYR A 132 -18.02 4.79 -0.84
CA TYR A 132 -16.84 3.93 -0.99
C TYR A 132 -17.02 2.92 -2.14
N ALA A 133 -18.16 2.24 -2.22
CA ALA A 133 -18.43 1.26 -3.28
C ALA A 133 -18.37 1.91 -4.67
N ARG A 134 -18.96 3.09 -4.84
CA ARG A 134 -18.89 3.87 -6.08
C ARG A 134 -17.49 4.34 -6.41
N PHE A 135 -16.75 4.81 -5.41
CA PHE A 135 -15.36 5.21 -5.56
C PHE A 135 -14.52 4.03 -6.04
N ALA A 136 -14.60 2.87 -5.38
CA ALA A 136 -13.86 1.68 -5.77
C ALA A 136 -14.20 1.25 -7.20
N GLN A 137 -15.49 1.17 -7.56
CA GLN A 137 -15.93 0.84 -8.91
C GLN A 137 -15.38 1.79 -9.98
N SER A 138 -15.47 3.10 -9.73
CA SER A 138 -15.00 4.12 -10.67
C SER A 138 -13.48 4.14 -10.82
N ASN A 139 -12.75 3.55 -9.86
CA ASN A 139 -11.29 3.57 -9.80
C ASN A 139 -10.65 2.18 -9.98
N LEU A 140 -11.42 1.18 -10.43
CA LEU A 140 -10.93 -0.18 -10.66
C LEU A 140 -9.66 -0.25 -11.52
N ASN A 141 -9.58 0.62 -12.52
CA ASN A 141 -8.46 0.68 -13.46
C ASN A 141 -7.69 2.01 -13.36
N ARG A 142 -7.88 2.78 -12.28
CA ARG A 142 -7.15 4.04 -12.09
C ARG A 142 -5.66 3.75 -11.98
N LYS A 143 -4.86 4.42 -12.80
CA LYS A 143 -3.40 4.37 -12.72
C LYS A 143 -2.88 5.61 -12.00
N LEU A 144 -2.02 5.39 -11.02
CA LEU A 144 -1.23 6.43 -10.38
C LEU A 144 0.17 6.48 -10.96
N GLU A 145 0.68 7.70 -11.10
CA GLU A 145 2.05 7.94 -11.55
C GLU A 145 3.06 7.45 -10.50
N PHE A 146 3.82 6.42 -10.84
CA PHE A 146 4.82 5.81 -9.95
C PHE A 146 5.79 6.84 -9.38
N ASP A 147 6.35 7.71 -10.24
CA ASP A 147 7.32 8.74 -9.86
C ASP A 147 6.75 9.72 -8.83
N GLN A 148 5.45 10.02 -8.90
CA GLN A 148 4.81 10.89 -7.91
C GLN A 148 4.66 10.20 -6.55
N ILE A 149 4.36 8.89 -6.55
CA ILE A 149 4.31 8.11 -5.31
C ILE A 149 5.70 8.06 -4.68
N ILE A 150 6.74 7.73 -5.45
CA ILE A 150 8.12 7.66 -4.94
C ILE A 150 8.60 9.01 -4.42
N LYS A 151 8.30 10.10 -5.12
CA LYS A 151 8.57 11.46 -4.64
C LYS A 151 7.86 11.77 -3.31
N THR A 152 6.65 11.24 -3.11
CA THR A 152 5.88 11.42 -1.88
C THR A 152 6.45 10.58 -0.73
N ILE A 153 6.88 9.35 -1.00
CA ILE A 153 7.62 8.51 -0.04
C ILE A 153 8.91 9.21 0.39
N ALA A 154 9.71 9.69 -0.57
CA ALA A 154 10.97 10.39 -0.30
C ALA A 154 10.77 11.63 0.59
N LYS A 155 9.75 12.45 0.32
CA LYS A 155 9.40 13.61 1.16
C LYS A 155 8.99 13.20 2.59
N SER A 156 8.36 12.03 2.73
CA SER A 156 7.87 11.53 4.02
C SER A 156 9.01 11.09 4.95
N GLN A 157 10.18 10.78 4.40
CA GLN A 157 11.38 10.42 5.15
C GLN A 157 11.76 11.45 6.22
N LEU A 158 11.62 12.75 5.92
CA LEU A 158 11.92 13.83 6.86
C LEU A 158 11.06 13.72 8.13
N PHE A 159 9.76 13.44 7.97
CA PHE A 159 8.83 13.39 9.08
C PHE A 159 9.05 12.15 9.95
N VAL A 160 9.29 10.99 9.32
CA VAL A 160 9.63 9.75 10.03
C VAL A 160 10.94 9.89 10.79
N ASN A 161 11.98 10.46 10.17
CA ASN A 161 13.27 10.68 10.85
C ASN A 161 13.11 11.60 12.07
N ARG A 162 12.31 12.66 11.97
CA ARG A 162 12.06 13.55 13.12
C ARG A 162 11.34 12.82 14.25
N LEU A 163 10.38 11.95 13.95
CA LEU A 163 9.72 11.13 14.97
C LEU A 163 10.71 10.17 15.64
N MET A 164 11.60 9.53 14.88
CA MET A 164 12.67 8.68 15.42
C MET A 164 13.61 9.42 16.38
N GLU A 165 14.00 10.65 16.04
CA GLU A 165 14.85 11.44 16.92
C GLU A 165 14.12 11.89 18.19
N LEU A 166 12.81 12.17 18.09
CA LEU A 166 11.99 12.46 19.27
C LEU A 166 11.82 11.24 20.17
N SER A 167 11.57 10.05 19.60
CA SER A 167 11.38 8.83 20.38
C SER A 167 12.63 8.46 21.18
N LYS A 168 13.83 8.63 20.59
CA LYS A 168 15.11 8.46 21.29
C LYS A 168 15.25 9.40 22.48
N LYS A 169 14.84 10.66 22.35
CA LYS A 169 14.92 11.65 23.42
C LYS A 169 13.97 11.37 24.57
N ILE A 170 12.78 10.81 24.30
CA ILE A 170 11.83 10.45 25.36
C ILE A 170 12.42 9.36 26.25
N GLY A 171 13.10 8.36 25.67
CA GLY A 171 13.74 7.27 26.43
C GLY A 171 15.11 7.60 27.04
N GLN A 172 15.56 8.86 26.95
CA GLN A 172 16.85 9.32 27.49
C GLN A 172 16.71 10.26 28.70
N VAL A 173 15.48 10.58 29.11
CA VAL A 173 15.20 11.44 30.27
C VAL A 173 14.89 10.57 31.49
#